data_AF-A0A512PQ91-F1
#
_entry.id   AF-A0A512PQ91-F1
#
_cell.length_a   1.000
_cell.length_b   1.000
_cell.length_c   1.000
_cell.angle_alpha   90.00
_cell.angle_beta   90.00
_cell.angle_gamma   90.00
#
_symmetry.space_group_name_H-M   'P 1'
#
loop_
_entity.id
_entity.type
_entity.pdbx_description
1 polymer ?
#
loop_
_entity_poly.entity_id
_entity_poly.type
_entity_poly.pdbx_seq_one_letter_code
_entity_poly.pdbx_strand_id
1 'polypeptide(L)'
;MNRLVMKLRQVVHQPKALRSGLQLLFVIPLVIILLTANWANVTLASGMIILVMIVSLLVGLHKLANQIAAVIEKGADNNFE
;
A
#
# COMPACT_ATOMS: atom_id res chain seq x y z
N MET A 1 24.35 24.43 -5.30
CA MET A 1 23.03 23.88 -4.92
C MET A 1 23.12 22.36 -5.00
N ASN A 2 23.07 21.69 -3.85
CA ASN A 2 23.58 20.32 -3.66
C ASN A 2 22.81 19.26 -4.47
N ARG A 3 23.52 18.36 -5.17
CA ARG A 3 22.93 17.18 -5.87
C ARG A 3 21.99 16.36 -4.98
N LEU A 4 22.23 16.37 -3.67
CA LEU A 4 21.40 15.74 -2.65
C LEU A 4 20.00 16.36 -2.57
N VAL A 5 19.88 17.70 -2.66
CA VAL A 5 18.59 18.41 -2.66
C VAL A 5 17.81 18.11 -3.94
N MET A 6 18.51 18.02 -5.08
CA MET A 6 17.90 17.69 -6.37
C MET A 6 17.36 16.25 -6.40
N LYS A 7 18.12 15.28 -5.86
CA LYS A 7 17.66 13.89 -5.72
C LYS A 7 16.50 13.74 -4.74
N LEU A 8 16.52 14.46 -3.62
CA LEU A 8 15.40 14.47 -2.66
C LEU A 8 14.11 15.00 -3.30
N ARG A 9 14.19 16.08 -4.07
CA ARG A 9 13.04 16.62 -4.81
C ARG A 9 12.52 15.65 -5.86
N GLN A 10 13.42 14.91 -6.52
CA GLN A 10 13.08 13.92 -7.54
C GLN A 10 12.38 12.68 -6.96
N VAL A 11 12.80 12.20 -5.77
CA VAL A 11 12.14 11.09 -5.07
C VAL A 11 10.74 11.48 -4.59
N VAL A 12 10.57 12.72 -4.12
CA VAL A 12 9.26 13.28 -3.72
C VAL A 12 8.29 13.39 -4.91
N HIS A 13 8.82 13.49 -6.14
CA HIS A 13 8.03 13.54 -7.39
C HIS A 13 7.98 12.21 -8.15
N GLN A 14 8.28 11.07 -7.52
CA GLN A 14 8.02 9.76 -8.12
C GLN A 14 6.72 9.17 -7.57
N PRO A 15 5.55 9.46 -8.19
CA PRO A 15 4.25 8.93 -7.73
C PRO A 15 4.23 7.39 -7.69
N LYS A 16 5.07 6.73 -8.51
CA LYS A 16 5.24 5.27 -8.49
C LYS A 16 5.86 4.74 -7.19
N ALA A 17 6.86 5.43 -6.63
CA ALA A 17 7.51 5.02 -5.39
C ALA A 17 6.58 5.20 -4.18
N LEU A 18 5.83 6.30 -4.15
CA LEU A 18 4.85 6.60 -3.11
C LEU A 18 3.69 5.58 -3.12
N ARG A 19 3.15 5.27 -4.30
CA ARG A 19 2.09 4.26 -4.48
C ARG A 19 2.54 2.86 -4.05
N SER A 20 3.75 2.44 -4.44
CA SER A 20 4.32 1.16 -3.99
C SER A 20 4.59 1.14 -2.49
N GLY A 21 5.14 2.23 -1.92
CA GLY A 21 5.39 2.34 -0.49
C GLY A 21 4.11 2.24 0.35
N LEU A 22 3.03 2.91 -0.06
CA LEU A 22 1.73 2.84 0.59
C LEU A 22 1.12 1.43 0.51
N GLN A 23 1.21 0.75 -0.63
CA GLN A 23 0.74 -0.63 -0.75
C GLN A 23 1.51 -1.57 0.16
N LEU A 24 2.84 -1.45 0.20
CA LEU A 24 3.70 -2.24 1.10
C LEU A 24 3.33 -2.04 2.57
N LEU A 25 3.06 -0.80 2.99
CA LEU A 25 2.66 -0.48 4.36
C LEU A 25 1.42 -1.27 4.82
N PHE A 26 0.46 -1.49 3.92
CA PHE A 26 -0.77 -2.22 4.24
C PHE A 26 -0.67 -3.74 4.00
N VAL A 27 0.14 -4.18 3.04
CA VAL A 27 0.28 -5.61 2.71
C VAL A 27 1.20 -6.33 3.68
N ILE A 28 2.29 -5.70 4.15
CA ILE A 28 3.26 -6.33 5.05
C ILE A 28 2.60 -6.86 6.35
N PRO A 29 1.81 -6.06 7.09
CA PRO A 29 1.14 -6.55 8.30
C PRO A 29 0.22 -7.74 8.03
N LEU A 30 -0.50 -7.70 6.90
CA LEU A 30 -1.41 -8.78 6.48
C LEU A 30 -0.65 -10.09 6.24
N VAL A 31 0.50 -10.01 5.55
CA VAL A 31 1.36 -11.16 5.31
C VAL A 31 1.92 -11.73 6.62
N ILE A 32 2.35 -10.88 7.55
CA ILE A 32 2.85 -11.34 8.85
C ILE A 32 1.77 -12.11 9.60
N ILE A 33 0.54 -11.55 9.70
CA ILE A 33 -0.57 -12.21 10.39
C ILE A 33 -0.87 -13.58 9.77
N LEU A 34 -0.85 -13.69 8.44
CA LEU A 34 -1.10 -14.96 7.74
C LEU A 34 0.00 -16.00 7.99
N LEU A 35 1.26 -15.57 8.07
CA LEU A 35 2.38 -16.48 8.34
C LEU A 35 2.41 -16.94 9.80
N THR A 36 2.01 -16.09 10.75
CA THR A 36 1.99 -16.42 12.17
C THR A 36 0.70 -17.10 12.63
N ALA A 37 -0.33 -17.12 11.79
CA ALA A 37 -1.60 -17.74 12.12
C ALA A 37 -1.45 -19.25 12.32
N ASN A 38 -2.13 -19.80 13.34
CA ASN A 38 -2.16 -21.24 13.56
C ASN A 38 -3.21 -21.91 12.67
N TRP A 39 -2.77 -22.34 11.48
CA TRP A 39 -3.62 -22.98 10.48
C TRP A 39 -4.10 -24.39 10.86
N ALA A 40 -3.48 -25.04 11.86
CA ALA A 40 -3.85 -26.40 12.28
C ALA A 40 -5.28 -26.47 12.85
N ASN A 41 -5.79 -25.36 13.37
CA ASN A 41 -7.14 -25.26 13.92
C ASN A 41 -8.16 -24.67 12.93
N VAL A 42 -7.76 -24.42 11.68
CA VAL A 42 -8.62 -23.80 10.67
C VAL A 42 -9.25 -24.89 9.81
N THR A 43 -10.58 -25.02 9.89
CA THR A 43 -11.32 -25.91 8.99
C THR A 43 -11.25 -25.41 7.55
N LEU A 44 -11.40 -26.31 6.56
CA LEU A 44 -11.35 -25.93 5.14
C LEU A 44 -12.36 -24.83 4.78
N ALA A 45 -13.58 -24.93 5.31
CA ALA A 45 -14.62 -23.91 5.10
C ALA A 45 -14.22 -22.54 5.66
N SER A 46 -13.69 -22.51 6.89
CA SER A 46 -13.16 -21.28 7.48
C SER A 46 -11.97 -20.72 6.70
N GLY A 47 -11.09 -21.59 6.19
CA GLY A 47 -9.95 -21.21 5.34
C GLY A 47 -10.39 -20.53 4.04
N MET A 48 -11.45 -21.03 3.40
CA MET A 48 -12.03 -20.41 2.20
C MET A 48 -12.61 -19.03 2.46
N ILE A 49 -13.28 -18.83 3.61
CA ILE A 49 -13.79 -17.52 4.02
C ILE A 49 -12.63 -16.54 4.24
N ILE A 50 -11.57 -16.98 4.93
CA ILE A 50 -10.35 -16.20 5.14
C ILE A 50 -9.74 -15.80 3.79
N LEU A 51 -9.68 -16.72 2.82
CA LEU A 51 -9.16 -16.44 1.49
C LEU A 51 -9.97 -15.35 0.76
N VAL A 52 -11.31 -15.44 0.78
CA VAL A 52 -12.19 -14.42 0.18
C VAL A 52 -12.03 -13.07 0.85
N MET A 53 -11.89 -13.05 2.18
CA MET A 53 -11.63 -11.81 2.94
C MET A 53 -10.29 -11.18 2.55
N ILE A 54 -9.21 -11.98 2.45
CA ILE A 54 -7.88 -11.49 2.05
C ILE A 54 -7.94 -10.87 0.66
N VAL A 55 -8.56 -11.55 -0.31
CA VAL A 55 -8.70 -11.03 -1.68
C VAL A 55 -9.46 -9.70 -1.67
N SER A 56 -10.56 -9.63 -0.91
CA SER A 56 -11.37 -8.41 -0.79
C SER A 56 -10.58 -7.26 -0.17
N LEU A 57 -9.78 -7.54 0.87
CA LEU A 57 -8.89 -6.57 1.51
C LEU A 57 -7.80 -6.10 0.55
N LEU A 58 -7.16 -7.00 -0.20
CA LEU A 58 -6.14 -6.62 -1.18
C LEU A 58 -6.70 -5.69 -2.26
N VAL A 59 -7.91 -5.98 -2.77
CA VAL A 59 -8.59 -5.10 -3.74
C VAL A 59 -8.93 -3.74 -3.13
N GLY A 60 -9.45 -3.73 -1.89
CA GLY A 60 -9.76 -2.49 -1.16
C GLY A 60 -8.53 -1.63 -0.90
N LEU A 61 -7.45 -2.25 -0.40
CA LEU A 61 -6.16 -1.60 -0.15
C LEU A 61 -5.54 -1.06 -1.43
N HIS A 62 -5.64 -1.78 -2.55
CA HIS A 62 -5.17 -1.30 -3.84
C HIS A 62 -5.93 -0.04 -4.27
N LYS A 63 -7.26 -0.02 -4.16
CA LYS A 63 -8.07 1.17 -4.47
C LYS A 63 -7.73 2.34 -3.54
N LEU A 64 -7.61 2.10 -2.24
CA LEU A 64 -7.25 3.13 -1.25
C LEU A 64 -5.87 3.71 -1.51
N ALA A 65 -4.86 2.88 -1.75
CA ALA A 65 -3.51 3.34 -2.07
C ALA A 65 -3.49 4.20 -3.35
N ASN A 66 -4.29 3.86 -4.36
CA ASN A 66 -4.42 4.66 -5.57
C ASN A 66 -5.10 6.01 -5.30
N GLN A 67 -6.15 6.02 -4.47
CA GLN A 67 -6.85 7.25 -4.10
C GLN A 67 -5.94 8.18 -3.28
N ILE A 68 -5.20 7.64 -2.31
CA ILE A 68 -4.24 8.42 -1.51
C ILE A 68 -3.12 8.95 -2.38
N ALA A 69 -2.55 8.13 -3.26
CA ALA A 69 -1.53 8.57 -4.21
C ALA A 69 -2.04 9.72 -5.10
N ALA A 70 -3.27 9.59 -5.62
CA ALA A 70 -3.90 10.62 -6.43
C ALA A 70 -4.18 11.93 -5.67
N VAL A 71 -4.57 11.85 -4.39
CA VAL A 71 -4.74 13.03 -3.53
C VAL A 71 -3.41 13.69 -3.24
N ILE A 72 -2.34 12.93 -2.98
CA ILE A 72 -0.99 13.47 -2.77
C ILE A 72 -0.46 14.11 -4.06
N GLU A 73 -0.69 13.48 -5.22
CA GLU A 73 -0.30 14.01 -6.53
C GLU A 73 -1.04 15.32 -6.84
N LYS A 74 -2.36 15.37 -6.65
CA LYS A 74 -3.14 16.61 -6.78
C LYS A 74 -2.75 17.68 -5.75
N GLY A 75 -2.45 17.29 -4.52
CA GLY A 75 -1.97 18.19 -3.48
C GLY A 75 -0.58 18.77 -3.79
N ALA A 76 0.28 18.01 -4.47
CA ALA A 76 1.58 18.47 -4.95
C ALA A 76 1.47 19.37 -6.20
N ASP A 77 0.46 19.14 -7.03
CA ASP A 77 0.15 19.96 -8.22
C ASP A 77 -0.50 21.31 -7.85
N ASN A 78 -1.12 21.41 -6.67
CA ASN A 78 -1.59 22.68 -6.09
C ASN A 78 -0.46 23.56 -5.52
N ASN A 79 0.78 23.41 -6.02
CA ASN A 79 1.81 24.41 -5.79
C ASN A 79 1.40 25.71 -6.48
N PHE A 80 0.75 26.57 -5.70
CA PHE A 80 0.74 28.02 -5.75
C PHE A 80 1.66 28.61 -6.84
N GLU A 81 1.08 28.99 -7.97
CA GLU A 81 1.48 30.26 -8.61
C GLU A 81 0.90 31.43 -7.81
#